data_AF-A0AAD0PX47-F1
#
_entry.id   AF-A0AAD0PX47-F1
#
_cell.length_a   1.000
_cell.length_b   1.000
_cell.length_c   1.000
_cell.angle_alpha   90.00
_cell.angle_beta   90.00
_cell.angle_gamma   90.00
#
_symmetry.space_group_name_H-M   'P 1'
#
loop_
_entity.id
_entity.type
_entity.pdbx_description
1 polymer ?
#
loop_
_entity_poly.entity_id
_entity_poly.type
_entity_poly.pdbx_seq_one_letter_code
_entity_poly.pdbx_strand_id
1 'polypeptide(L)'
;MWDIIGYVEKEVSLLIRKGGVYYVLNYPWQTPSAVPLLLASPKAEAIKITDKELFEQLRIRALTHALNHTCALSRGGLLGKTAEGISDLVRESLKFALRRRKADLVNAQDFIQMLMSCAILEPIPDGFWKACSGFMSEDAASKLKTSLEALYALQPKDSGWIKSVTSYLQRVKWMQNEFLLIQTVARQLAYTFREHECGPILNDLRIQASNLIQREEIEKDMASQKPWQKNAIPVKRAIKIGPASSNTRKTGPKDDDSGAKS
;
A
#
# COMPACT_ATOMS: atom_id res chain seq x y z
N MET A 1 -33.07 3.75 -2.63
CA MET A 1 -31.99 3.36 -3.55
C MET A 1 -30.73 3.34 -2.72
N TRP A 2 -30.01 2.21 -2.70
CA TRP A 2 -28.83 2.00 -1.86
C TRP A 2 -27.59 2.16 -2.74
N ASP A 3 -26.69 3.05 -2.38
CA ASP A 3 -25.43 3.26 -3.11
C ASP A 3 -24.33 2.51 -2.38
N ILE A 4 -24.05 1.28 -2.80
CA ILE A 4 -22.98 0.47 -2.22
C ILE A 4 -21.65 0.99 -2.78
N ILE A 5 -20.79 1.52 -1.92
CA ILE A 5 -19.41 1.86 -2.27
C ILE A 5 -18.48 0.95 -1.45
N GLY A 6 -17.90 -0.05 -2.12
CA GLY A 6 -16.93 -0.96 -1.49
C GLY A 6 -15.55 -0.33 -1.36
N TYR A 7 -14.85 -0.64 -0.27
CA TYR A 7 -13.45 -0.26 -0.07
C TYR A 7 -12.61 -1.47 0.37
N VAL A 8 -11.35 -1.51 -0.08
CA VAL A 8 -10.35 -2.54 0.21
C VAL A 8 -9.12 -1.88 0.84
N GLU A 9 -8.90 -2.16 2.12
CA GLU A 9 -7.60 -2.70 2.55
C GLU A 9 -7.71 -3.41 3.91
N LYS A 10 -8.64 -3.00 4.81
CA LYS A 10 -8.89 -3.71 6.09
C LYS A 10 -10.33 -3.70 6.63
N GLU A 11 -11.21 -2.82 6.17
CA GLU A 11 -12.61 -2.77 6.60
C GLU A 11 -13.51 -2.58 5.38
N VAL A 12 -14.52 -3.44 5.23
CA VAL A 12 -15.58 -3.22 4.24
C VAL A 12 -16.47 -2.13 4.83
N SER A 13 -16.61 -1.00 4.13
CA SER A 13 -17.53 0.05 4.53
C SER A 13 -18.81 0.02 3.69
N LEU A 14 -19.96 0.27 4.30
CA LEU A 14 -21.25 0.36 3.61
C LEU A 14 -21.73 1.81 3.70
N LEU A 15 -21.98 2.43 2.54
CA LEU A 15 -22.64 3.72 2.47
C LEU A 15 -24.15 3.49 2.37
N ILE A 16 -24.91 3.99 3.34
CA ILE A 16 -26.38 3.95 3.31
C ILE A 16 -26.92 5.37 3.19
N ARG A 17 -27.92 5.56 2.33
CA ARG A 17 -28.72 6.78 2.25
C ARG A 17 -30.10 6.56 2.89
N LYS A 18 -30.41 7.30 3.96
CA LYS A 18 -31.75 7.31 4.60
C LYS A 18 -32.19 8.75 4.88
N GLY A 19 -33.36 9.15 4.38
CA GLY A 19 -33.91 10.49 4.62
C GLY A 19 -33.05 11.66 4.10
N GLY A 20 -32.22 11.43 3.08
CA GLY A 20 -31.29 12.45 2.56
C GLY A 20 -29.98 12.59 3.34
N VAL A 21 -29.73 11.72 4.33
CA VAL A 21 -28.50 11.66 5.12
C VAL A 21 -27.72 10.41 4.74
N TYR A 22 -26.39 10.56 4.63
CA TYR A 22 -25.45 9.48 4.35
C TYR A 22 -24.84 8.93 5.63
N TYR A 23 -24.72 7.61 5.70
CA TYR A 23 -24.13 6.87 6.82
C TYR A 23 -23.02 5.99 6.29
N VAL A 24 -21.83 6.09 6.86
CA VAL A 24 -20.72 5.15 6.62
C VAL A 24 -20.71 4.17 7.78
N LEU A 25 -20.90 2.89 7.48
CA LEU A 25 -20.76 1.80 8.44
C LEU A 25 -19.44 1.08 8.14
N ASN A 26 -18.81 0.43 9.13
CA ASN A 26 -17.66 -0.48 8.97
C ASN A 26 -18.00 -1.93 9.40
N TYR A 27 -17.48 -2.93 8.68
CA TYR A 27 -17.62 -4.36 8.99
C TYR A 27 -16.95 -4.74 10.34
N PRO A 28 -17.44 -5.74 11.12
CA PRO A 28 -18.51 -6.69 10.83
C PRO A 28 -19.90 -6.10 10.97
N TRP A 29 -20.72 -6.30 9.93
CA TRP A 29 -22.15 -6.00 9.94
C TRP A 29 -22.86 -6.93 10.92
N GLN A 30 -22.77 -6.66 12.22
CA GLN A 30 -23.59 -7.37 13.18
C GLN A 30 -25.05 -7.09 12.81
N THR A 31 -25.79 -8.15 12.48
CA THR A 31 -27.25 -8.14 12.37
C THR A 31 -27.80 -7.32 13.52
N PRO A 32 -28.73 -6.37 13.29
CA PRO A 32 -29.32 -5.61 14.38
C PRO A 32 -30.16 -6.58 15.23
N SER A 33 -29.54 -7.19 16.23
CA SER A 33 -30.26 -7.60 17.42
C SER A 33 -30.61 -6.30 18.14
N ALA A 34 -31.88 -6.17 18.52
CA ALA A 34 -32.34 -5.02 19.29
C ALA A 34 -31.60 -5.00 20.63
N VAL A 35 -30.48 -4.28 20.70
CA VAL A 35 -29.73 -4.05 21.94
C VAL A 35 -30.08 -2.63 22.41
N PRO A 36 -30.80 -2.47 23.54
CA PRO A 36 -31.24 -1.17 24.05
C PRO A 36 -30.12 -0.19 24.41
N LEU A 37 -28.85 -0.62 24.40
CA LEU A 37 -27.69 0.17 24.83
C LEU A 37 -27.13 1.14 23.77
N LEU A 38 -27.62 1.15 22.53
CA LEU A 38 -27.11 2.03 21.46
C LEU A 38 -27.59 3.50 21.52
N LEU A 39 -28.37 3.87 22.54
CA LEU A 39 -28.82 5.25 22.75
C LEU A 39 -27.76 6.18 23.37
N ALA A 40 -26.56 5.67 23.70
CA ALA A 40 -25.56 6.40 24.51
C ALA A 40 -24.17 6.61 23.86
N SER A 41 -23.99 6.43 22.54
CA SER A 41 -22.71 6.74 21.88
C SER A 41 -22.92 7.65 20.65
N PRO A 42 -21.95 8.50 20.29
CA PRO A 42 -22.21 9.82 19.74
C PRO A 42 -22.88 9.73 18.36
N LYS A 43 -23.88 10.59 18.18
CA LYS A 43 -24.57 10.79 16.90
C LYS A 43 -23.55 10.87 15.79
N ALA A 44 -23.65 9.98 14.81
CA ALA A 44 -22.88 10.07 13.57
C ALA A 44 -23.06 11.49 13.00
N GLU A 45 -21.95 12.22 12.85
CA GLU A 45 -21.97 13.56 12.24
C GLU A 45 -22.42 13.44 10.79
N ALA A 46 -23.50 14.13 10.45
CA ALA A 46 -23.99 14.24 9.09
C ALA A 46 -23.09 15.22 8.31
N ILE A 47 -22.09 14.70 7.60
CA ILE A 47 -21.34 15.51 6.63
C ILE A 47 -22.17 15.54 5.33
N LYS A 48 -22.64 16.72 4.94
CA LYS A 48 -23.34 16.93 3.66
C LYS A 48 -22.34 16.90 2.51
N ILE A 49 -21.92 15.72 2.13
CA ILE A 49 -21.05 15.51 0.96
C ILE A 49 -21.97 15.31 -0.24
N THR A 50 -21.79 16.12 -1.29
CA THR A 50 -22.52 15.89 -2.55
C THR A 50 -22.05 14.57 -3.16
N ASP A 51 -22.97 13.76 -3.71
CA ASP A 51 -22.71 12.38 -4.15
C ASP A 51 -21.43 12.25 -5.01
N LYS A 52 -21.13 13.27 -5.82
CA LYS A 52 -19.92 13.35 -6.65
C LYS A 52 -18.63 13.56 -5.86
N GLU A 53 -18.66 14.40 -4.84
CA GLU A 53 -17.49 14.67 -4.00
C GLU A 53 -17.13 13.47 -3.13
N LEU A 54 -18.14 12.78 -2.56
CA LEU A 54 -17.91 11.58 -1.76
C LEU A 54 -17.37 10.44 -2.62
N PHE A 55 -17.98 10.23 -3.78
CA PHE A 55 -17.52 9.23 -4.74
C PHE A 55 -16.07 9.50 -5.16
N GLU A 56 -15.74 10.77 -5.46
CA GLU A 56 -14.38 11.14 -5.84
C GLU A 56 -13.38 10.91 -4.70
N GLN A 57 -13.73 11.25 -3.45
CA GLN A 57 -12.88 10.95 -2.30
C GLN A 57 -12.65 9.46 -2.11
N LEU A 58 -13.70 8.64 -2.23
CA LEU A 58 -13.60 7.18 -2.11
C LEU A 58 -12.79 6.57 -3.27
N ARG A 59 -12.97 7.09 -4.48
CA ARG A 59 -12.19 6.71 -5.66
C ARG A 59 -10.70 6.99 -5.46
N ILE A 60 -10.33 8.20 -5.02
CA ILE A 60 -8.94 8.58 -4.76
C ILE A 60 -8.30 7.67 -3.71
N ARG A 61 -9.03 7.38 -2.62
CA ARG A 61 -8.55 6.45 -1.58
C ARG A 61 -8.36 5.05 -2.16
N ALA A 62 -9.35 4.50 -2.85
CA ALA A 62 -9.27 3.18 -3.47
C ALA A 62 -8.06 3.09 -4.42
N LEU A 63 -7.84 4.09 -5.28
CA LEU A 63 -6.70 4.17 -6.18
C LEU A 63 -5.36 4.23 -5.43
N THR A 64 -5.29 5.03 -4.38
CA THR A 64 -4.05 5.21 -3.59
C THR A 64 -3.65 3.93 -2.88
N HIS A 65 -4.60 3.25 -2.25
CA HIS A 65 -4.35 1.99 -1.55
C HIS A 65 -4.12 0.83 -2.50
N ALA A 66 -4.85 0.77 -3.62
CA ALA A 66 -4.56 -0.17 -4.70
C ALA A 66 -3.13 0.01 -5.22
N LEU A 67 -2.67 1.25 -5.41
CA LEU A 67 -1.30 1.53 -5.83
C LEU A 67 -0.28 1.08 -4.77
N ASN A 68 -0.52 1.40 -3.50
CA ASN A 68 0.34 0.99 -2.39
C ASN A 68 0.48 -0.55 -2.32
N HIS A 69 -0.65 -1.25 -2.35
CA HIS A 69 -0.68 -2.71 -2.30
C HIS A 69 0.01 -3.32 -3.53
N THR A 70 -0.27 -2.80 -4.74
CA THR A 70 0.35 -3.29 -5.99
C THR A 70 1.87 -3.05 -5.99
N CYS A 71 2.35 -1.92 -5.47
CA CYS A 71 3.78 -1.68 -5.23
C CYS A 71 4.42 -2.69 -4.28
N ALA A 72 3.70 -3.13 -3.24
CA ALA A 72 4.20 -4.15 -2.32
C ALA A 72 4.31 -5.53 -3.01
N LEU A 73 3.33 -5.89 -3.85
CA LEU A 73 3.31 -7.16 -4.58
C LEU A 73 4.41 -7.26 -5.64
N SER A 74 4.68 -6.18 -6.37
CA SER A 74 5.67 -6.16 -7.45
C SER A 74 7.12 -6.07 -6.97
N ARG A 75 7.36 -5.68 -5.71
CA ARG A 75 8.71 -5.39 -5.18
C ARG A 75 9.74 -6.49 -5.45
N GLY A 76 9.34 -7.76 -5.32
CA GLY A 76 10.21 -8.90 -5.59
C GLY A 76 10.49 -9.12 -7.08
N GLY A 77 9.50 -8.91 -7.96
CA GLY A 77 9.67 -9.02 -9.41
C GLY A 77 10.54 -7.89 -9.98
N LEU A 78 10.40 -6.69 -9.43
CA LEU A 78 11.15 -5.50 -9.84
C LEU A 78 12.53 -5.36 -9.18
N LEU A 79 12.94 -6.31 -8.34
CA LEU A 79 14.22 -6.27 -7.61
C LEU A 79 14.40 -4.96 -6.81
N GLY A 80 13.30 -4.42 -6.26
CA GLY A 80 13.30 -3.16 -5.52
C GLY A 80 13.36 -1.87 -6.37
N LYS A 81 13.33 -1.99 -7.71
CA LYS A 81 13.21 -0.85 -8.63
C LYS A 81 11.76 -0.36 -8.73
N THR A 82 11.60 0.88 -9.18
CA THR A 82 10.28 1.46 -9.51
C THR A 82 9.86 0.95 -10.89
N ALA A 83 8.57 0.64 -11.09
CA ALA A 83 8.06 0.18 -12.39
C ALA A 83 8.07 1.31 -13.42
N GLU A 84 8.26 0.99 -14.71
CA GLU A 84 8.28 1.96 -15.82
C GLU A 84 6.93 2.69 -15.98
N GLY A 85 5.84 2.05 -15.57
CA GLY A 85 4.52 2.65 -15.50
C GLY A 85 3.53 1.77 -14.76
N ILE A 86 2.27 2.20 -14.72
CA ILE A 86 1.19 1.46 -14.04
C ILE A 86 0.97 0.08 -14.66
N SER A 87 1.05 -0.04 -15.99
CA SER A 87 0.86 -1.32 -16.68
C SER A 87 1.95 -2.34 -16.36
N ASP A 88 3.22 -1.90 -16.31
CA ASP A 88 4.33 -2.74 -15.88
C ASP A 88 4.17 -3.18 -14.43
N LEU A 89 3.76 -2.26 -13.56
CA LEU A 89 3.51 -2.51 -12.15
C LEU A 89 2.41 -3.57 -11.94
N VAL A 90 1.28 -3.44 -12.65
CA VAL A 90 0.16 -4.39 -12.60
C VAL A 90 0.59 -5.74 -13.14
N ARG A 91 1.31 -5.79 -14.26
CA ARG A 91 1.80 -7.03 -14.86
C ARG A 91 2.70 -7.82 -13.91
N GLU A 92 3.66 -7.18 -13.25
CA GLU A 92 4.55 -7.86 -12.31
C GLU A 92 3.80 -8.34 -11.05
N SER A 93 2.82 -7.57 -10.59
CA SER A 93 1.97 -7.95 -9.46
C SER A 93 1.08 -9.15 -9.79
N LEU A 94 0.48 -9.19 -10.98
CA LEU A 94 -0.29 -10.34 -11.45
C LEU A 94 0.58 -11.60 -11.57
N LYS A 95 1.80 -11.49 -12.12
CA LYS A 95 2.75 -12.61 -12.14
C LYS A 95 3.10 -13.10 -10.73
N PHE A 96 3.27 -12.20 -9.77
CA PHE A 96 3.51 -12.55 -8.37
C PHE A 96 2.30 -13.29 -7.76
N ALA A 97 1.09 -12.74 -7.90
CA ALA A 97 -0.14 -13.33 -7.40
C ALA A 97 -0.36 -14.75 -7.98
N LEU A 98 -0.17 -14.91 -9.30
CA LEU A 98 -0.30 -16.19 -9.98
C LEU A 98 0.71 -17.23 -9.45
N ARG A 99 1.97 -16.83 -9.27
CA ARG A 99 3.01 -17.73 -8.72
C ARG A 99 2.67 -18.17 -7.31
N ARG A 100 2.25 -17.25 -6.44
CA ARG A 100 1.87 -17.59 -5.07
C ARG A 100 0.66 -18.51 -5.03
N ARG A 101 -0.34 -18.27 -5.88
CA ARG A 101 -1.53 -19.11 -5.95
C ARG A 101 -1.21 -20.52 -6.45
N LYS A 102 -0.37 -20.66 -7.49
CA LYS A 102 0.08 -21.97 -7.99
C LYS A 102 0.92 -22.77 -7.00
N ALA A 103 1.64 -22.09 -6.11
CA ALA A 103 2.43 -22.72 -5.07
C ALA A 103 1.66 -22.93 -3.75
N ASP A 104 0.34 -22.69 -3.75
CA ASP A 104 -0.52 -22.76 -2.55
C ASP A 104 -0.01 -21.92 -1.36
N LEU A 105 0.72 -20.84 -1.64
CA LEU A 105 1.29 -19.94 -0.64
C LEU A 105 0.33 -18.83 -0.19
N VAL A 106 -0.87 -18.78 -0.78
CA VAL A 106 -1.95 -17.84 -0.48
C VAL A 106 -3.29 -18.54 -0.62
N ASN A 107 -4.23 -18.18 0.27
CA ASN A 107 -5.59 -18.68 0.16
C ASN A 107 -6.35 -17.98 -1.00
N ALA A 108 -7.58 -18.42 -1.28
CA ALA A 108 -8.37 -17.85 -2.37
C ALA A 108 -8.76 -16.37 -2.13
N GLN A 109 -9.02 -15.99 -0.88
CA GLN A 109 -9.41 -14.63 -0.52
C GLN A 109 -8.26 -13.63 -0.72
N ASP A 110 -7.07 -13.98 -0.27
CA ASP A 110 -5.85 -13.19 -0.46
C ASP A 110 -5.54 -13.01 -1.94
N PHE A 111 -5.70 -14.09 -2.73
CA PHE A 111 -5.53 -14.04 -4.17
C PHE A 111 -6.53 -13.07 -4.81
N ILE A 112 -7.82 -13.13 -4.46
CA ILE A 112 -8.83 -12.20 -4.96
C ILE A 112 -8.49 -10.76 -4.56
N GLN A 113 -8.01 -10.52 -3.33
CA GLN A 113 -7.59 -9.19 -2.89
C GLN A 113 -6.43 -8.62 -3.73
N MET A 114 -5.44 -9.46 -4.07
CA MET A 114 -4.35 -9.06 -4.98
C MET A 114 -4.90 -8.67 -6.36
N LEU A 115 -5.87 -9.44 -6.89
CA LEU A 115 -6.48 -9.15 -8.19
C LEU A 115 -7.33 -7.88 -8.16
N MET A 116 -8.10 -7.64 -7.08
CA MET A 116 -8.89 -6.42 -6.92
C MET A 116 -8.01 -5.17 -6.97
N SER A 117 -6.89 -5.16 -6.25
CA SER A 117 -5.96 -4.02 -6.29
C SER A 117 -5.38 -3.79 -7.69
N CYS A 118 -5.07 -4.86 -8.42
CA CYS A 118 -4.63 -4.73 -9.82
C CYS A 118 -5.74 -4.16 -10.71
N ALA A 119 -6.96 -4.69 -10.60
CA ALA A 119 -8.11 -4.32 -11.44
C ALA A 119 -8.59 -2.88 -11.23
N ILE A 120 -8.41 -2.33 -10.01
CA ILE A 120 -8.67 -0.92 -9.71
C ILE A 120 -7.76 0.01 -10.54
N LEU A 121 -6.53 -0.43 -10.84
CA LEU A 121 -5.55 0.37 -11.56
C LEU A 121 -5.65 0.18 -13.07
N GLU A 122 -5.77 -1.06 -13.53
CA GLU A 122 -5.78 -1.40 -14.96
C GLU A 122 -6.57 -2.69 -15.23
N PRO A 123 -7.24 -2.84 -16.39
CA PRO A 123 -7.94 -4.07 -16.72
C PRO A 123 -6.98 -5.27 -16.72
N ILE A 124 -7.41 -6.37 -16.10
CA ILE A 124 -6.61 -7.61 -16.09
C ILE A 124 -6.63 -8.22 -17.49
N PRO A 125 -5.46 -8.45 -18.12
CA PRO A 125 -5.38 -8.92 -19.50
C PRO A 125 -5.92 -10.35 -19.65
N ASP A 126 -6.54 -10.65 -20.79
CA ASP A 126 -7.09 -11.97 -21.09
C ASP A 126 -6.08 -13.12 -20.99
N GLY A 127 -4.80 -12.83 -21.28
CA GLY A 127 -3.71 -13.80 -21.09
C GLY A 127 -3.55 -14.26 -19.64
N PHE A 128 -3.86 -13.41 -18.65
CA PHE A 128 -3.84 -13.77 -17.23
C PHE A 128 -4.96 -14.77 -16.91
N TRP A 129 -6.18 -14.51 -17.40
CA TRP A 129 -7.33 -15.38 -17.19
C TRP A 129 -7.12 -16.77 -17.80
N LYS A 130 -6.49 -16.82 -18.99
CA LYS A 130 -6.06 -18.09 -19.59
C LYS A 130 -5.05 -18.85 -18.73
N ALA A 131 -4.20 -18.16 -17.98
CA ALA A 131 -3.23 -18.80 -17.09
C ALA A 131 -3.86 -19.32 -15.77
N CYS A 132 -5.07 -18.85 -15.43
CA CYS A 132 -5.84 -19.31 -14.28
C CYS A 132 -6.58 -20.63 -14.50
N SER A 133 -6.81 -21.04 -15.75
CA SER A 133 -7.55 -22.27 -16.09
C SER A 133 -6.91 -23.55 -15.53
N GLY A 134 -5.62 -23.53 -15.23
CA GLY A 134 -4.91 -24.66 -14.62
C GLY A 134 -5.24 -24.94 -13.16
N PHE A 135 -5.95 -24.04 -12.46
CA PHE A 135 -6.30 -24.21 -11.03
C PHE A 135 -7.63 -23.56 -10.62
N MET A 136 -8.40 -23.03 -11.58
CA MET A 136 -9.72 -22.44 -11.39
C MET A 136 -10.63 -22.91 -12.51
N SER A 137 -11.88 -23.27 -12.19
CA SER A 137 -12.86 -23.64 -13.21
C SER A 137 -13.20 -22.46 -14.12
N GLU A 138 -13.58 -22.73 -15.36
CA GLU A 138 -13.94 -21.70 -16.34
C GLU A 138 -15.10 -20.81 -15.83
N ASP A 139 -16.11 -21.40 -15.19
CA ASP A 139 -17.23 -20.66 -14.59
C ASP A 139 -16.78 -19.71 -13.47
N ALA A 140 -15.91 -20.17 -12.58
CA ALA A 140 -15.38 -19.33 -11.50
C ALA A 140 -14.50 -18.20 -12.04
N ALA A 141 -13.66 -18.49 -13.04
CA ALA A 141 -12.83 -17.49 -13.70
C ALA A 141 -13.66 -16.44 -14.43
N SER A 142 -14.75 -16.86 -15.11
CA SER A 142 -15.67 -15.96 -15.79
C SER A 142 -16.38 -15.02 -14.81
N LYS A 143 -16.95 -15.55 -13.72
CA LYS A 143 -17.61 -14.75 -12.68
C LYS A 143 -16.66 -13.75 -12.02
N LEU A 144 -15.44 -14.19 -11.73
CA LEU A 144 -14.41 -13.33 -11.15
C LEU A 144 -14.00 -12.22 -12.12
N LYS A 145 -13.77 -12.56 -13.40
CA LYS A 145 -13.46 -11.59 -14.45
C LYS A 145 -14.54 -10.50 -14.53
N THR A 146 -15.82 -10.88 -14.66
CA THR A 146 -16.94 -9.92 -14.72
C THR A 146 -17.01 -9.04 -13.47
N SER A 147 -16.77 -9.62 -12.28
CA SER A 147 -16.78 -8.86 -11.02
C SER A 147 -15.65 -7.82 -10.97
N LEU A 148 -14.46 -8.17 -11.45
CA LEU A 148 -13.31 -7.26 -11.47
C LEU A 148 -13.41 -6.21 -12.57
N GLU A 149 -14.05 -6.51 -13.70
CA GLU A 149 -14.32 -5.55 -14.77
C GLU A 149 -15.22 -4.40 -14.30
N ALA A 150 -16.12 -4.64 -13.33
CA ALA A 150 -16.93 -3.56 -12.73
C ALA A 150 -16.07 -2.48 -12.04
N LEU A 151 -14.86 -2.82 -11.58
CA LEU A 151 -13.92 -1.87 -10.96
C LEU A 151 -13.34 -0.88 -11.98
N TYR A 152 -13.52 -1.12 -13.28
CA TYR A 152 -13.17 -0.17 -14.35
C TYR A 152 -13.81 1.21 -14.14
N ALA A 153 -14.97 1.28 -13.47
CA ALA A 153 -15.60 2.56 -13.13
C ALA A 153 -14.74 3.46 -12.22
N LEU A 154 -13.82 2.88 -11.44
CA LEU A 154 -12.92 3.61 -10.53
C LEU A 154 -11.62 4.04 -11.20
N GLN A 155 -11.29 3.48 -12.36
CA GLN A 155 -10.02 3.70 -13.01
C GLN A 155 -9.81 5.19 -13.36
N PRO A 156 -8.55 5.65 -13.35
CA PRO A 156 -8.23 7.00 -13.79
C PRO A 156 -8.50 7.14 -15.30
N LYS A 157 -9.38 8.06 -15.69
CA LYS A 157 -9.77 8.30 -17.09
C LYS A 157 -9.06 9.49 -17.74
N ASP A 158 -8.36 10.32 -16.96
CA ASP A 158 -7.67 11.52 -17.40
C ASP A 158 -6.36 11.71 -16.62
N SER A 159 -5.71 12.88 -16.69
CA SER A 159 -4.59 13.24 -15.82
C SER A 159 -5.02 13.94 -14.52
N GLY A 160 -6.30 14.33 -14.41
CA GLY A 160 -6.87 15.07 -13.29
C GLY A 160 -6.79 14.30 -11.97
N TRP A 161 -6.94 12.97 -12.02
CA TRP A 161 -6.77 12.14 -10.83
C TRP A 161 -5.38 12.24 -10.20
N ILE A 162 -4.30 12.53 -10.96
CA ILE A 162 -2.96 12.69 -10.38
C ILE A 162 -2.97 13.88 -9.44
N LYS A 163 -3.58 15.00 -9.86
CA LYS A 163 -3.76 16.18 -9.00
C LYS A 163 -4.54 15.81 -7.75
N SER A 164 -5.65 15.07 -7.92
CA SER A 164 -6.49 14.61 -6.81
C SER A 164 -5.73 13.72 -5.81
N VAL A 165 -4.91 12.78 -6.29
CA VAL A 165 -4.07 11.91 -5.46
C VAL A 165 -2.97 12.72 -4.77
N THR A 166 -2.29 13.62 -5.49
CA THR A 166 -1.28 14.51 -4.89
C THR A 166 -1.89 15.35 -3.75
N SER A 167 -3.04 15.98 -3.97
CA SER A 167 -3.75 16.74 -2.95
C SER A 167 -4.21 15.85 -1.78
N TYR A 168 -4.64 14.61 -2.06
CA TYR A 168 -4.96 13.65 -1.00
C TYR A 168 -3.74 13.33 -0.13
N LEU A 169 -2.61 12.96 -0.74
CA LEU A 169 -1.36 12.64 -0.04
C LEU A 169 -0.86 13.82 0.81
N GLN A 170 -0.97 15.05 0.31
CA GLN A 170 -0.62 16.25 1.08
C GLN A 170 -1.48 16.43 2.33
N ARG A 171 -2.77 16.07 2.27
CA ARG A 171 -3.69 16.15 3.41
C ARG A 171 -3.46 15.04 4.43
N VAL A 172 -3.30 13.79 3.98
CA VAL A 172 -3.14 12.64 4.91
C VAL A 172 -1.77 12.58 5.57
N LYS A 173 -0.76 13.22 4.97
CA LYS A 173 0.62 13.30 5.48
C LYS A 173 0.76 13.70 6.94
N TRP A 174 -0.19 14.46 7.48
CA TRP A 174 -0.07 15.07 8.80
C TRP A 174 -1.02 14.48 9.83
N MET A 175 -2.02 13.71 9.39
CA MET A 175 -3.13 13.33 10.27
C MET A 175 -3.03 11.91 10.82
N GLN A 176 -2.34 10.99 10.15
CA GLN A 176 -2.46 9.55 10.42
C GLN A 176 -1.12 8.79 10.45
N ASN A 177 0.03 9.48 10.39
CA ASN A 177 1.36 8.84 10.33
C ASN A 177 1.52 7.80 9.21
N GLU A 178 0.80 7.97 8.08
CA GLU A 178 0.85 7.06 6.93
C GLU A 178 2.12 7.25 6.07
N PHE A 179 3.27 7.51 6.70
CA PHE A 179 4.50 7.87 6.01
C PHE A 179 4.96 6.79 5.03
N LEU A 180 4.79 5.51 5.37
CA LEU A 180 5.15 4.40 4.48
C LEU A 180 4.28 4.36 3.21
N LEU A 181 2.97 4.55 3.36
CA LEU A 181 2.04 4.63 2.23
C LEU A 181 2.41 5.81 1.33
N ILE A 182 2.63 6.99 1.93
CA ILE A 182 2.99 8.20 1.19
C ILE A 182 4.32 8.03 0.47
N GLN A 183 5.33 7.48 1.14
CA GLN A 183 6.62 7.21 0.52
C GLN A 183 6.47 6.28 -0.69
N THR A 184 5.73 5.19 -0.53
CA THR A 184 5.57 4.15 -1.56
C THR A 184 4.82 4.69 -2.77
N VAL A 185 3.64 5.27 -2.55
CA VAL A 185 2.77 5.82 -3.60
C VAL A 185 3.46 6.98 -4.30
N ALA A 186 4.01 7.95 -3.55
CA ALA A 186 4.64 9.13 -4.14
C ALA A 186 5.92 8.77 -4.91
N ARG A 187 6.67 7.74 -4.49
CA ARG A 187 7.81 7.23 -5.26
C ARG A 187 7.39 6.69 -6.62
N GLN A 188 6.35 5.87 -6.68
CA GLN A 188 5.87 5.31 -7.95
C GLN A 188 5.33 6.41 -8.86
N LEU A 189 4.50 7.31 -8.33
CA LEU A 189 3.88 8.38 -9.12
C LEU A 189 4.90 9.43 -9.59
N ALA A 190 5.85 9.84 -8.75
CA ALA A 190 6.89 10.80 -9.15
C ALA A 190 7.77 10.26 -10.29
N TYR A 191 8.01 8.94 -10.31
CA TYR A 191 8.75 8.31 -11.39
C TYR A 191 7.92 8.18 -12.67
N THR A 192 6.70 7.66 -12.54
CA THR A 192 5.78 7.42 -13.67
C THR A 192 5.36 8.72 -14.35
N PHE A 193 5.16 9.78 -13.56
CA PHE A 193 4.66 11.08 -14.00
C PHE A 193 5.69 12.18 -13.79
N ARG A 194 6.97 11.88 -14.02
CA ARG A 194 8.08 12.82 -13.80
C ARG A 194 7.96 14.12 -14.62
N GLU A 195 7.33 14.04 -15.79
CA GLU A 195 7.11 15.15 -16.73
C GLU A 195 5.80 15.91 -16.44
N HIS A 196 4.98 15.42 -15.51
CA HIS A 196 3.75 16.10 -15.06
C HIS A 196 4.08 17.18 -14.03
N GLU A 197 3.28 18.24 -13.96
CA GLU A 197 3.46 19.35 -13.00
C GLU A 197 3.45 18.89 -11.52
N CYS A 198 2.78 17.77 -11.22
CA CYS A 198 2.75 17.18 -9.87
C CYS A 198 3.99 16.34 -9.54
N GLY A 199 4.84 16.02 -10.52
CA GLY A 199 6.04 15.19 -10.35
C GLY A 199 6.99 15.71 -9.26
N PRO A 200 7.39 17.00 -9.30
CA PRO A 200 8.23 17.61 -8.26
C PRO A 200 7.58 17.54 -6.86
N ILE A 201 6.28 17.85 -6.76
CA ILE A 201 5.53 17.82 -5.50
C ILE A 201 5.51 16.41 -4.90
N LEU A 202 5.28 15.40 -5.74
CA LEU A 202 5.30 14.00 -5.33
C LEU A 202 6.71 13.56 -4.86
N ASN A 203 7.77 14.02 -5.53
CA ASN A 203 9.13 13.73 -5.08
C ASN A 203 9.45 14.36 -3.72
N ASP A 204 8.99 15.59 -3.48
CA ASP A 204 9.16 16.25 -2.18
C ASP A 204 8.41 15.52 -1.07
N LEU A 205 7.17 15.10 -1.34
CA LEU A 205 6.39 14.28 -0.40
C LEU A 205 7.11 12.98 -0.05
N ARG A 206 7.68 12.30 -1.05
CA ARG A 206 8.47 11.07 -0.88
C ARG A 206 9.68 11.30 0.02
N ILE A 207 10.45 12.37 -0.21
CA ILE A 207 11.64 12.70 0.59
C ILE A 207 11.23 12.98 2.04
N GLN A 208 10.20 13.81 2.22
CA GLN A 208 9.72 14.18 3.55
C GLN A 208 9.21 12.97 4.33
N ALA A 209 8.44 12.09 3.69
CA ALA A 209 7.99 10.85 4.30
C ALA A 209 9.16 9.92 4.67
N SER A 210 10.18 9.81 3.81
CA SER A 210 11.37 9.00 4.09
C SER A 210 12.13 9.51 5.33
N ASN A 211 12.26 10.83 5.48
CA ASN A 211 12.91 11.42 6.65
C ASN A 211 12.13 11.17 7.94
N LEU A 212 10.80 11.17 7.88
CA LEU A 212 9.95 10.88 9.05
C LEU A 212 10.03 9.42 9.47
N ILE A 213 10.02 8.49 8.51
CA ILE A 213 10.24 7.05 8.77
C ILE A 213 11.58 6.84 9.47
N GLN A 214 12.67 7.44 8.97
CA GLN A 214 13.99 7.32 9.58
C GLN A 214 14.04 7.89 11.00
N ARG A 215 13.37 9.01 11.25
CA ARG A 215 13.28 9.58 12.60
C ARG A 215 12.53 8.65 13.55
N GLU A 216 11.40 8.09 13.11
CA GLU A 216 10.62 7.15 13.92
C GLU A 216 11.42 5.87 14.25
N GLU A 217 12.20 5.36 13.29
CA GLU A 217 13.11 4.24 13.52
C GLU A 217 14.20 4.59 14.54
N ILE A 218 14.85 5.76 14.41
CA ILE A 218 15.87 6.23 15.36
C ILE A 218 15.27 6.41 16.77
N GLU A 219 14.08 6.98 16.89
CA GLU A 219 13.40 7.17 18.17
C GLU A 219 13.06 5.83 18.84
N LYS A 220 12.59 4.84 18.07
CA LYS A 220 12.36 3.47 18.55
C LYS A 220 13.67 2.83 19.03
N ASP A 221 14.74 2.96 18.24
CA ASP A 221 16.06 2.44 18.60
C ASP A 221 16.57 3.08 19.90
N MET A 222 16.48 4.41 20.04
CA MET A 222 16.88 5.11 21.28
C MET A 222 16.01 4.74 22.49
N ALA A 223 14.72 4.50 22.29
CA ALA A 223 13.83 4.03 23.36
C ALA A 223 14.22 2.62 23.85
N SER A 224 14.70 1.76 22.95
CA SER A 224 15.15 0.39 23.26
C SER A 224 16.56 0.30 23.87
N GLN A 225 17.34 1.39 23.85
CA GLN A 225 18.70 1.41 24.38
C GLN A 225 18.73 1.46 25.91
N LYS A 226 19.63 0.65 26.50
CA LYS A 226 19.89 0.67 27.94
C LYS A 226 20.59 1.98 28.33
N PRO A 227 20.44 2.46 29.58
CA PRO A 227 20.90 3.81 29.98
C PRO A 227 22.38 4.13 29.66
N TRP A 228 23.28 3.15 29.75
CA TRP A 228 24.70 3.33 29.44
C TRP A 228 25.01 3.43 27.93
N GLN A 229 24.10 3.01 27.07
CA GLN A 229 24.22 3.15 25.62
C GLN A 229 23.76 4.53 25.14
N LYS A 230 22.90 5.22 25.90
CA LYS A 230 22.39 6.56 25.60
C LYS A 230 23.46 7.66 25.69
N ASN A 231 24.52 7.44 26.48
CA ASN A 231 25.62 8.39 26.66
C ASN A 231 26.79 8.18 25.68
N ALA A 232 26.73 7.16 24.82
CA ALA A 232 27.68 7.04 23.73
C ALA A 232 27.31 8.06 22.66
N ILE A 233 28.16 9.08 22.49
CA ILE A 233 28.06 10.08 21.40
C ILE A 233 27.68 9.33 20.12
N PRO A 234 26.60 9.72 19.41
CA PRO A 234 26.19 9.04 18.20
C PRO A 234 27.27 9.28 17.15
N VAL A 235 28.24 8.37 17.06
CA VAL A 235 29.13 8.27 15.92
C VAL A 235 28.20 8.05 14.75
N LYS A 236 28.05 9.09 13.90
CA LYS A 236 27.27 9.03 12.66
C LYS A 236 27.65 7.74 11.93
N ARG A 237 26.86 6.67 12.11
CA ARG A 237 26.97 5.49 11.26
C ARG A 237 26.44 5.95 9.92
N ALA A 238 27.36 6.36 9.05
CA ALA A 238 27.08 6.47 7.64
C ALA A 238 26.55 5.10 7.19
N ILE A 239 25.23 4.99 7.01
CA ILE A 239 24.59 3.82 6.44
C ILE A 239 25.04 3.80 4.98
N LYS A 240 26.11 3.05 4.68
CA LYS A 240 26.51 2.73 3.30
C LYS A 240 25.42 1.82 2.73
N ILE A 241 24.50 2.39 1.96
CA ILE A 241 23.62 1.63 1.09
C ILE A 241 24.43 1.35 -0.20
N GLY A 242 25.01 0.16 -0.26
CA GLY A 242 25.70 -0.40 -1.43
C GLY A 242 25.64 -1.92 -1.34
N PRO A 243 25.76 -2.65 -2.46
CA PRO A 243 25.58 -4.10 -2.48
C PRO A 243 26.58 -4.74 -1.51
N ALA A 244 26.08 -5.67 -0.69
CA ALA A 244 26.86 -6.34 0.34
C ALA A 244 28.07 -7.05 -0.30
N SER A 245 29.25 -6.45 -0.19
CA SER A 245 30.50 -7.14 -0.48
C SER A 245 30.73 -8.17 0.63
N SER A 246 30.83 -9.42 0.19
CA SER A 246 31.08 -10.64 0.95
C SER A 246 32.06 -10.48 2.12
N ASN A 247 31.68 -11.10 3.24
CA ASN A 247 32.49 -11.47 4.40
C ASN A 247 34.01 -11.51 4.19
N THR A 248 34.73 -10.55 4.76
CA THR A 248 36.14 -10.74 5.14
C THR A 248 36.17 -11.05 6.64
N ARG A 249 36.38 -12.32 6.96
CA ARG A 249 36.55 -12.83 8.32
C ARG A 249 37.77 -12.14 8.96
N LYS A 250 37.57 -11.57 10.15
CA LYS A 250 38.61 -10.97 10.99
C LYS A 250 39.74 -11.97 11.25
N THR A 251 40.95 -11.69 10.78
CA THR A 251 42.18 -12.16 11.42
C THR A 251 42.43 -11.27 12.64
N GLY A 252 42.48 -11.88 13.83
CA GLY A 252 42.76 -11.21 15.09
C GLY A 252 44.20 -10.71 15.20
N PRO A 253 44.52 -9.94 16.27
CA PRO A 253 45.80 -9.27 16.41
C PRO A 253 46.94 -10.26 16.69
N LYS A 254 48.10 -10.01 16.09
CA LYS A 254 49.38 -10.60 16.48
C LYS A 254 49.82 -9.98 17.80
N ASP A 255 49.96 -10.80 18.83
CA ASP A 255 50.88 -10.53 19.92
C ASP A 255 52.14 -11.36 19.66
N ASP A 256 53.25 -10.66 19.44
CA ASP A 256 54.59 -11.22 19.37
C ASP A 256 55.12 -11.46 20.79
N ASP A 257 56.00 -12.47 20.84
CA ASP A 257 57.17 -12.61 21.71
C ASP A 257 57.03 -13.35 23.04
N SER A 258 57.52 -14.59 23.05
CA SER A 258 58.54 -15.02 24.01
C SER A 258 59.00 -16.47 23.75
N GLY A 259 60.32 -16.66 23.72
CA GLY A 259 60.93 -17.89 24.27
C GLY A 259 61.74 -18.74 23.31
N ALA A 260 63.02 -18.40 23.20
CA ALA A 260 64.01 -19.14 22.45
C ALA A 260 64.45 -20.47 23.09
N LYS A 261 65.08 -21.28 22.22
CA LYS A 261 66.28 -22.12 22.42
C LYS A 261 66.15 -23.63 22.70
N SER A 262 66.86 -24.33 21.80
CA SER A 262 67.62 -25.58 21.91
C SER A 262 66.87 -26.88 21.65
#